data_AF-A0A2V5LMV4-F1
#
_entry.id   AF-A0A2V5LMV4-F1
#
_cell.length_a   1.000
_cell.length_b   1.000
_cell.length_c   1.000
_cell.angle_alpha   90.00
_cell.angle_beta   90.00
_cell.angle_gamma   90.00
#
_symmetry.space_group_name_H-M   'P 1'
#
loop_
_entity.id
_entity.type
_entity.pdbx_description
1 polymer ?
#
loop_
_entity_poly.entity_id
_entity_poly.type
_entity_poly.pdbx_seq_one_letter_code
_entity_poly.pdbx_strand_id
1 'polypeptide(L)'
;MPAQRKWRKPRTAAAPESAVNDAPVLHLPGATVAQRLADGERTLPAIVVSYKADAATQRIDAGTLARLLDGEADVFELQNGEETRNLQDGLPEGLEIYGTGGRAYPAGPGWAASTPEPRLVYPGTNVARLIEDLAADVRAAPLRMEPAAPAPPKAAGTTATGTVGSFAADDNSRALVRLATTGQLAYIRAEDLLPGVPLDWLLTRGQQVTGLLDEETHTLDIRALLQRPGSPVTVYGSGDVALARVKAARATHAVVTLWPDADFRIGIGHISSNELDAAEDLLTEGEVVRVRVLYENGAVVLSMLDVDDDDPHVPAPSLVAGGPPWLAPDRPYTSIFAPPAAPAAAGGTASGWPLGGTGGPEDGTSGEEAGVVLAAEGPALTASERRTALKSTQMELEAARHTIAELLADATRRGATDKIARIWQDRYDAERGKADLEARRHLDAVRQLEALKAELARTNAKLVDARQRRRSAASRSESAPAVLFTDPMEQFDLELRNEWARMVPAVDKAAEPLGVYMVGPHFLASLAQLPAPQRAKAMRAVVDLVADRSGPLRNRKPHVLRENEGAHAPARMRGDDACWRLYVEQGTAAALRLHYWKLKSGGFELHEVVPHDAVKP
;
A
#
# COMPACT_ATOMS: atom_id res chain seq x y z
N MET A 1 -25.08 -8.29 -62.77
CA MET A 1 -25.08 -8.69 -61.34
C MET A 1 -25.21 -7.43 -60.49
N PRO A 2 -26.12 -7.41 -59.50
CA PRO A 2 -26.85 -6.21 -59.09
C PRO A 2 -26.30 -5.55 -57.81
N ALA A 3 -26.63 -4.27 -57.65
CA ALA A 3 -26.33 -3.44 -56.50
C ALA A 3 -27.06 -3.91 -55.23
N GLN A 4 -26.33 -4.09 -54.13
CA GLN A 4 -26.91 -4.33 -52.81
C GLN A 4 -26.97 -3.03 -51.99
N ARG A 5 -28.23 -2.67 -51.68
CA ARG A 5 -28.66 -1.56 -50.83
C ARG A 5 -28.17 -1.74 -49.39
N LYS A 6 -27.55 -0.70 -48.83
CA LYS A 6 -27.24 -0.58 -47.39
C LYS A 6 -28.52 -0.22 -46.62
N TRP A 7 -28.97 -1.11 -45.75
CA TRP A 7 -30.03 -0.88 -44.77
C TRP A 7 -29.51 0.02 -43.64
N ARG A 8 -30.16 1.17 -43.41
CA ARG A 8 -29.98 2.00 -42.21
C ARG A 8 -30.98 1.53 -41.15
N LYS A 9 -30.51 1.13 -39.97
CA LYS A 9 -31.36 0.90 -38.79
C LYS A 9 -31.91 2.24 -38.26
N PRO A 10 -33.18 2.29 -37.82
CA PRO A 10 -33.80 3.49 -37.28
C PRO A 10 -33.29 3.81 -35.86
N ARG A 11 -33.15 5.11 -35.57
CA ARG A 11 -32.82 5.68 -34.25
C ARG A 11 -33.97 5.38 -33.28
N THR A 12 -33.71 4.56 -32.27
CA THR A 12 -34.61 4.36 -31.14
C THR A 12 -34.65 5.65 -30.32
N ALA A 13 -35.86 6.15 -30.05
CA ALA A 13 -36.11 7.31 -29.22
C ALA A 13 -35.63 7.04 -27.78
N ALA A 14 -34.88 7.99 -27.22
CA ALA A 14 -34.48 7.98 -25.82
C ALA A 14 -35.72 8.24 -24.95
N ALA A 15 -35.85 7.45 -23.88
CA ALA A 15 -36.84 7.63 -22.83
C ALA A 15 -36.67 9.00 -22.15
N PRO A 16 -37.74 9.59 -21.58
CA PRO A 16 -37.67 10.91 -20.97
C PRO A 16 -36.75 10.87 -19.75
N GLU A 17 -35.74 11.73 -19.80
CA GLU A 17 -34.80 12.03 -18.73
C GLU A 17 -35.60 12.53 -17.53
N SER A 18 -35.61 11.73 -16.46
CA SER A 18 -36.18 12.07 -15.17
C SER A 18 -35.56 13.38 -14.67
N ALA A 19 -36.40 14.38 -14.42
CA ALA A 19 -36.01 15.68 -13.90
C ALA A 19 -35.13 15.53 -12.65
N VAL A 20 -33.86 15.88 -12.78
CA VAL A 20 -32.90 15.99 -11.68
C VAL A 20 -33.20 17.33 -10.98
N ASN A 21 -33.38 17.30 -9.67
CA ASN A 21 -33.47 18.52 -8.86
C ASN A 21 -32.11 19.25 -8.93
N ASP A 22 -32.03 20.37 -9.64
CA ASP A 22 -30.82 21.20 -9.68
C ASP A 22 -30.60 21.85 -8.30
N ALA A 23 -29.54 21.48 -7.59
CA ALA A 23 -29.05 22.23 -6.43
C ALA A 23 -28.57 23.63 -6.90
N PRO A 24 -29.09 24.75 -6.34
CA PRO A 24 -28.80 26.08 -6.85
C PRO A 24 -27.42 26.60 -6.42
N VAL A 25 -26.63 27.11 -7.37
CA VAL A 25 -25.46 27.95 -7.07
C VAL A 25 -25.95 29.32 -6.60
N LEU A 26 -25.44 29.79 -5.46
CA LEU A 26 -25.86 31.04 -4.84
C LEU A 26 -24.91 32.18 -5.22
N HIS A 27 -25.45 33.21 -5.88
CA HIS A 27 -24.72 34.44 -6.21
C HIS A 27 -25.16 35.54 -5.24
N LEU A 28 -24.39 35.75 -4.17
CA LEU A 28 -24.64 36.78 -3.16
C LEU A 28 -23.43 37.72 -3.05
N PRO A 29 -23.62 38.98 -2.65
CA PRO A 29 -22.50 39.87 -2.33
C PRO A 29 -21.60 39.29 -1.23
N GLY A 30 -20.31 39.56 -1.28
CA GLY A 30 -19.31 38.99 -0.37
C GLY A 30 -19.60 39.25 1.11
N ALA A 31 -20.12 40.44 1.44
CA ALA A 31 -20.54 40.77 2.80
C ALA A 31 -21.70 39.88 3.30
N THR A 32 -22.65 39.54 2.42
CA THR A 32 -23.77 38.66 2.74
C THR A 32 -23.32 37.20 2.87
N VAL A 33 -22.35 36.78 2.04
CA VAL A 33 -21.73 35.46 2.17
C VAL A 33 -20.99 35.36 3.51
N ALA A 34 -20.22 36.37 3.91
CA ALA A 34 -19.54 36.39 5.21
C ALA A 34 -20.52 36.25 6.39
N GLN A 35 -21.64 37.00 6.34
CA GLN A 35 -22.69 36.89 7.37
C GLN A 35 -23.29 35.48 7.45
N ARG A 36 -23.52 34.82 6.31
CA ARG A 36 -24.01 33.42 6.28
C ARG A 36 -22.98 32.41 6.76
N LEU A 37 -21.70 32.62 6.46
CA LEU A 37 -20.63 31.75 6.94
C LEU A 37 -20.45 31.84 8.45
N ALA A 38 -20.62 33.05 9.00
CA ALA A 38 -20.53 33.35 10.43
C ALA A 38 -21.81 33.02 11.23
N ASP A 39 -22.91 32.64 10.56
CA ASP A 39 -24.15 32.26 11.23
C ASP A 39 -23.98 30.96 12.04
N GLY A 40 -24.15 31.06 13.36
CA GLY A 40 -24.01 29.95 14.30
C GLY A 40 -25.09 28.88 14.18
N GLU A 41 -26.21 29.18 13.51
CA GLU A 41 -27.29 28.21 13.25
C GLU A 41 -27.09 27.42 11.95
N ARG A 42 -26.02 27.70 11.20
CA ARG A 42 -25.72 27.00 9.94
C ARG A 42 -25.50 25.50 10.20
N THR A 43 -26.32 24.69 9.53
CA THR A 43 -26.30 23.23 9.63
C THR A 43 -25.50 22.56 8.52
N LEU A 44 -25.35 23.23 7.38
CA LEU A 44 -24.67 22.73 6.19
C LEU A 44 -23.31 23.42 5.99
N PRO A 45 -22.25 22.68 5.64
CA PRO A 45 -21.00 23.26 5.17
C PRO A 45 -21.24 24.14 3.93
N ALA A 46 -20.33 25.07 3.64
CA ALA A 46 -20.45 26.00 2.53
C ALA A 46 -19.16 26.02 1.74
N ILE A 47 -19.22 26.17 0.41
CA ILE A 47 -18.04 26.37 -0.44
C ILE A 47 -18.17 27.72 -1.13
N VAL A 48 -17.09 28.50 -1.08
CA VAL A 48 -16.98 29.75 -1.85
C VAL A 48 -16.01 29.52 -2.99
N VAL A 49 -16.50 29.69 -4.23
CA VAL A 49 -15.72 29.66 -5.47
C VAL A 49 -15.47 31.10 -5.90
N SER A 50 -14.20 31.49 -5.98
CA SER A 50 -13.76 32.79 -6.49
C SER A 50 -13.23 32.63 -7.92
N TYR A 51 -13.54 33.58 -8.80
CA TYR A 51 -13.03 33.59 -10.18
C TYR A 51 -12.59 34.99 -10.63
N LYS A 52 -11.51 35.08 -11.41
CA LYS A 52 -11.15 36.31 -12.13
C LYS A 52 -11.88 36.41 -13.47
N ALA A 53 -12.29 37.61 -13.88
CA ALA A 53 -13.03 37.83 -15.13
C ALA A 53 -12.23 37.51 -16.41
N ASP A 54 -10.90 37.48 -16.32
CA ASP A 54 -9.97 37.14 -17.40
C ASP A 54 -9.62 35.64 -17.46
N ALA A 55 -10.11 34.83 -16.52
CA ALA A 55 -9.86 33.39 -16.46
C ALA A 55 -10.71 32.64 -17.50
N ALA A 56 -10.33 32.75 -18.78
CA ALA A 56 -10.94 31.99 -19.87
C ALA A 56 -10.77 30.47 -19.64
N THR A 57 -11.88 29.73 -19.58
CA THR A 57 -12.00 28.25 -19.49
C THR A 57 -11.32 27.51 -18.33
N GLN A 58 -10.37 28.13 -17.61
CA GLN A 58 -9.60 27.49 -16.54
C GLN A 58 -10.07 27.99 -15.17
N ARG A 59 -11.33 27.68 -14.82
CA ARG A 59 -11.96 28.00 -13.53
C ARG A 59 -12.74 26.79 -13.00
N ILE A 60 -13.00 26.79 -11.70
CA ILE A 60 -13.89 25.82 -11.08
C ILE A 60 -15.32 26.13 -11.55
N ASP A 61 -16.00 25.14 -12.13
CA ASP A 61 -17.41 25.25 -12.46
C ASP A 61 -18.25 25.00 -11.20
N ALA A 62 -18.76 26.09 -10.61
CA ALA A 62 -19.60 26.05 -9.42
C ALA A 62 -20.87 25.22 -9.63
N GLY A 63 -21.42 25.17 -10.84
CA GLY A 63 -22.61 24.35 -11.15
C GLY A 63 -22.31 22.85 -11.16
N THR A 64 -21.14 22.47 -11.68
CA THR A 64 -20.68 21.07 -11.59
C THR A 64 -20.36 20.66 -10.16
N LEU A 65 -19.80 21.57 -9.35
CA LEU A 65 -19.54 21.33 -7.94
C LEU A 65 -20.85 21.21 -7.12
N ALA A 66 -21.85 22.06 -7.37
CA ALA A 66 -23.16 21.98 -6.72
C ALA A 66 -23.89 20.68 -7.05
N ARG A 67 -23.81 20.21 -8.30
CA ARG A 67 -24.35 18.90 -8.71
C ARG A 67 -23.63 17.72 -8.06
N LEU A 68 -22.31 17.82 -7.87
CA LEU A 68 -21.53 16.76 -7.21
C LEU A 68 -21.85 16.64 -5.72
N LEU A 69 -22.22 17.74 -5.08
CA LEU A 69 -22.54 17.79 -3.66
C LEU A 69 -24.01 17.52 -3.35
N ASP A 70 -24.92 17.60 -4.33
CA ASP A 70 -26.34 17.23 -4.22
C ASP A 70 -27.03 17.70 -2.92
N GLY A 71 -26.77 18.95 -2.52
CA GLY A 71 -27.35 19.55 -1.30
C GLY A 71 -26.61 19.26 0.01
N GLU A 72 -25.46 18.57 -0.02
CA GLU A 72 -24.58 18.38 1.15
C GLU A 72 -23.90 19.68 1.62
N ALA A 73 -23.79 20.69 0.74
CA ALA A 73 -23.21 21.99 1.05
C ALA A 73 -23.80 23.13 0.21
N ASP A 74 -23.80 24.34 0.77
CA ASP A 74 -24.14 25.57 0.05
C ASP A 74 -22.97 26.04 -0.83
N VAL A 75 -23.17 26.14 -2.14
CA VAL A 75 -22.11 26.60 -3.07
C VAL A 75 -22.35 28.06 -3.47
N PHE A 76 -21.40 28.93 -3.12
CA PHE A 76 -21.38 30.35 -3.46
C PHE A 76 -20.36 30.63 -4.58
N GLU A 77 -20.71 31.48 -5.55
CA GLU A 77 -19.77 31.94 -6.58
C GLU A 77 -19.59 33.46 -6.49
N LEU A 78 -18.33 33.90 -6.33
CA LEU A 78 -17.93 35.30 -6.19
C LEU A 78 -16.91 35.71 -7.25
N GLN A 79 -17.04 36.94 -7.76
CA GLN A 79 -16.01 37.51 -8.61
C GLN A 79 -14.85 38.03 -7.74
N ASN A 80 -13.63 37.65 -8.10
CA ASN A 80 -12.43 38.12 -7.42
C ASN A 80 -12.27 39.64 -7.57
N GLY A 81 -12.09 40.35 -6.46
CA GLY A 81 -11.95 41.80 -6.43
C GLY A 81 -12.64 42.40 -5.21
N GLU A 82 -13.60 43.29 -5.45
CA GLU A 82 -14.38 43.97 -4.41
C GLU A 82 -15.16 42.97 -3.54
N GLU A 83 -15.80 41.95 -4.15
CA GLU A 83 -16.60 40.97 -3.41
C GLU A 83 -15.76 40.07 -2.50
N THR A 84 -14.58 39.64 -2.92
CA THR A 84 -13.67 38.86 -2.08
C THR A 84 -13.10 39.67 -0.91
N ARG A 85 -12.97 41.00 -1.06
CA ARG A 85 -12.57 41.90 0.04
C ARG A 85 -13.71 42.11 1.03
N ASN A 86 -14.93 42.33 0.53
CA ASN A 86 -16.13 42.42 1.37
C ASN A 86 -16.38 41.11 2.15
N LEU A 87 -16.02 39.97 1.56
CA LEU A 87 -16.02 38.68 2.25
C LEU A 87 -14.96 38.65 3.38
N GLN A 88 -13.72 39.06 3.11
CA GLN A 88 -12.66 39.12 4.12
C GLN A 88 -13.06 39.99 5.31
N ASP A 89 -13.61 41.18 5.08
CA ASP A 89 -13.97 42.14 6.13
C ASP A 89 -14.98 41.56 7.15
N GLY A 90 -15.78 40.57 6.74
CA GLY A 90 -16.75 39.89 7.60
C GLY A 90 -16.29 38.55 8.18
N LEU A 91 -15.07 38.08 7.88
CA LEU A 91 -14.52 36.81 8.35
C LEU A 91 -13.35 37.02 9.33
N PRO A 92 -13.08 36.04 10.22
CA PRO A 92 -11.83 35.99 10.98
C PRO A 92 -10.59 35.99 10.08
N GLU A 93 -9.48 36.53 10.59
CA GLU A 93 -8.21 36.68 9.85
C GLU A 93 -7.70 35.33 9.31
N GLY A 94 -7.31 35.29 8.02
CA GLY A 94 -6.77 34.11 7.35
C GLY A 94 -7.81 33.18 6.72
N LEU A 95 -9.10 33.54 6.77
CA LEU A 95 -10.23 32.77 6.22
C LEU A 95 -10.73 33.24 4.85
N GLU A 96 -10.04 34.20 4.26
CA GLU A 96 -10.37 34.76 2.95
C GLU A 96 -10.00 33.84 1.77
N ILE A 97 -10.52 34.19 0.59
CA ILE A 97 -10.17 33.57 -0.69
C ILE A 97 -9.93 34.64 -1.74
N TYR A 98 -8.81 34.53 -2.43
CA TYR A 98 -8.41 35.43 -3.52
C TYR A 98 -7.96 34.64 -4.75
N GLY A 99 -8.14 35.24 -5.93
CA GLY A 99 -7.79 34.65 -7.22
C GLY A 99 -8.87 33.74 -7.77
N THR A 100 -8.49 32.81 -8.65
CA THR A 100 -9.39 31.80 -9.22
C THR A 100 -9.22 30.51 -8.43
N GLY A 101 -10.22 30.08 -7.68
CA GLY A 101 -10.11 28.95 -6.74
C GLY A 101 -11.37 28.70 -5.93
N GLY A 102 -11.30 27.76 -4.98
CA GLY A 102 -12.41 27.45 -4.08
C GLY A 102 -11.92 27.16 -2.66
N ARG A 103 -12.76 27.45 -1.67
CA ARG A 103 -12.51 27.15 -0.25
C ARG A 103 -13.77 26.61 0.42
N ALA A 104 -13.62 25.51 1.17
CA ALA A 104 -14.70 24.92 1.95
C ALA A 104 -14.72 25.48 3.38
N TYR A 105 -15.91 25.74 3.92
CA TYR A 105 -16.18 26.28 5.24
C TYR A 105 -17.08 25.30 6.01
N PRO A 106 -16.54 24.56 7.00
CA PRO A 106 -17.29 23.62 7.84
C PRO A 106 -18.47 24.30 8.58
N ALA A 107 -19.49 23.55 8.95
CA ALA A 107 -20.58 24.03 9.82
C ALA A 107 -20.25 23.81 11.31
N GLY A 108 -20.92 24.53 12.21
CA GLY A 108 -20.87 24.29 13.66
C GLY A 108 -19.89 25.16 14.48
N PRO A 109 -19.86 24.98 15.81
CA PRO A 109 -19.02 25.76 16.71
C PRO A 109 -17.54 25.48 16.44
N GLY A 110 -16.76 26.53 16.17
CA GLY A 110 -15.33 26.41 15.85
C GLY A 110 -15.00 26.25 14.36
N TRP A 111 -15.98 26.45 13.46
CA TRP A 111 -15.78 26.40 12.00
C TRP A 111 -14.56 27.20 11.53
N ALA A 112 -14.29 28.35 12.15
CA ALA A 112 -13.17 29.22 11.81
C ALA A 112 -11.81 28.52 11.98
N ALA A 113 -11.64 27.68 13.02
CA ALA A 113 -10.39 26.98 13.28
C ALA A 113 -10.22 25.70 12.45
N SER A 114 -11.33 25.12 11.97
CA SER A 114 -11.35 23.89 11.15
C SER A 114 -11.43 24.16 9.64
N THR A 115 -11.42 25.42 9.22
CA THR A 115 -11.51 25.80 7.81
C THR A 115 -10.20 25.50 7.07
N PRO A 116 -10.19 24.61 6.06
CA PRO A 116 -8.99 24.28 5.29
C PRO A 116 -8.46 25.47 4.49
N GLU A 117 -7.21 25.38 4.01
CA GLU A 117 -6.59 26.39 3.14
C GLU A 117 -7.32 26.51 1.77
N PRO A 118 -7.31 27.69 1.12
CA PRO A 118 -7.94 27.88 -0.18
C PRO A 118 -7.23 27.09 -1.29
N ARG A 119 -7.99 26.40 -2.14
CA ARG A 119 -7.48 25.66 -3.30
C ARG A 119 -7.52 26.53 -4.55
N LEU A 120 -6.34 26.99 -4.98
CA LEU A 120 -6.19 27.92 -6.10
C LEU A 120 -5.88 27.19 -7.42
N VAL A 121 -6.41 27.73 -8.51
CA VAL A 121 -6.20 27.24 -9.88
C VAL A 121 -5.05 28.01 -10.52
N TYR A 122 -4.01 27.27 -10.94
CA TYR A 122 -2.83 27.78 -11.66
C TYR A 122 -2.71 27.14 -13.05
N PRO A 123 -1.91 27.70 -13.98
CA PRO A 123 -1.62 27.05 -15.26
C PRO A 123 -1.09 25.62 -15.06
N GLY A 124 -1.78 24.62 -15.63
CA GLY A 124 -1.46 23.19 -15.45
C GLY A 124 -2.19 22.47 -14.31
N THR A 125 -2.99 23.16 -13.50
CA THR A 125 -3.83 22.52 -12.47
C THR A 125 -4.91 21.65 -13.11
N ASN A 126 -5.04 20.40 -12.65
CA ASN A 126 -6.17 19.53 -13.00
C ASN A 126 -7.42 19.96 -12.23
N VAL A 127 -8.29 20.74 -12.89
CA VAL A 127 -9.52 21.30 -12.30
C VAL A 127 -10.50 20.22 -11.84
N ALA A 128 -10.57 19.08 -12.54
CA ALA A 128 -11.49 17.99 -12.16
C ALA A 128 -11.09 17.35 -10.83
N ARG A 129 -9.79 17.10 -10.62
CA ARG A 129 -9.28 16.59 -9.34
C ARG A 129 -9.47 17.59 -8.20
N LEU A 130 -9.30 18.88 -8.48
CA LEU A 130 -9.51 19.94 -7.48
C LEU A 130 -10.98 20.03 -7.02
N ILE A 131 -11.93 19.78 -7.93
CA ILE A 131 -13.37 19.67 -7.61
C ILE A 131 -13.63 18.46 -6.68
N GLU A 132 -13.03 17.31 -6.97
CA GLU A 132 -13.14 16.11 -6.12
C GLU A 132 -12.54 16.35 -4.73
N ASP A 133 -11.37 17.00 -4.66
CA ASP A 133 -10.71 17.33 -3.40
C ASP A 133 -11.56 18.30 -2.56
N LEU A 134 -12.18 19.32 -3.18
CA LEU A 134 -13.11 20.24 -2.48
C LEU A 134 -14.35 19.52 -1.95
N ALA A 135 -14.87 18.54 -2.70
CA ALA A 135 -15.99 17.73 -2.24
C ALA A 135 -15.58 16.79 -1.08
N ALA A 136 -14.34 16.28 -1.11
CA ALA A 136 -13.79 15.49 0.00
C ALA A 136 -13.60 16.35 1.27
N ASP A 137 -13.15 17.61 1.14
CA ASP A 137 -13.01 18.53 2.27
C ASP A 137 -14.36 18.80 2.96
N VAL A 138 -15.44 18.92 2.18
CA VAL A 138 -16.81 19.05 2.70
C VAL A 138 -17.27 17.79 3.44
N ARG A 139 -17.02 16.60 2.87
CA ARG A 139 -17.42 15.32 3.49
C ARG A 139 -16.57 14.94 4.70
N ALA A 140 -15.33 15.42 4.77
CA ALA A 140 -14.45 15.25 5.91
C ALA A 140 -14.77 16.22 7.06
N ALA A 141 -15.51 17.30 6.78
CA ALA A 141 -15.99 18.20 7.81
C ALA A 141 -17.03 17.47 8.69
N PRO A 142 -16.89 17.49 10.02
CA PRO A 142 -17.80 16.78 10.91
C PRO A 142 -19.22 17.37 10.78
N LEU A 143 -20.09 16.69 10.02
CA LEU A 143 -21.51 16.98 9.99
C LEU A 143 -22.07 16.85 11.40
N ARG A 144 -22.92 17.82 11.77
CA ARG A 144 -23.59 18.01 13.07
C ARG A 144 -23.99 16.68 13.72
N MET A 145 -23.08 16.09 14.48
CA MET A 145 -23.42 15.12 15.51
C MET A 145 -23.88 15.98 16.68
N GLU A 146 -25.09 15.73 17.20
CA GLU A 146 -25.48 16.27 18.50
C GLU A 146 -24.31 16.10 19.47
N PRO A 147 -24.07 17.06 20.39
CA PRO A 147 -23.02 16.91 21.37
C PRO A 147 -23.35 15.65 22.18
N ALA A 148 -22.72 14.54 21.83
CA ALA A 148 -22.52 13.45 22.75
C ALA A 148 -21.95 14.13 23.99
N ALA A 149 -22.67 13.98 25.10
CA ALA A 149 -22.24 14.47 26.41
C ALA A 149 -20.72 14.30 26.51
N PRO A 150 -19.99 15.30 27.05
CA PRO A 150 -18.54 15.25 27.11
C PRO A 150 -18.16 13.86 27.56
N ALA A 151 -17.49 13.12 26.67
CA ALA A 151 -17.07 11.77 26.99
C ALA A 151 -16.40 11.88 28.36
N PRO A 152 -16.81 11.07 29.35
CA PRO A 152 -16.17 11.12 30.65
C PRO A 152 -14.66 11.06 30.41
N PRO A 153 -13.84 11.80 31.17
CA PRO A 153 -12.40 11.80 30.99
C PRO A 153 -11.95 10.36 30.82
N LYS A 154 -11.40 10.05 29.64
CA LYS A 154 -11.06 8.69 29.19
C LYS A 154 -10.49 7.96 30.40
N ALA A 155 -11.22 6.96 30.91
CA ALA A 155 -10.88 6.30 32.15
C ALA A 155 -9.40 5.94 32.09
N ALA A 156 -8.65 6.34 33.12
CA ALA A 156 -7.22 6.12 33.19
C ALA A 156 -6.94 4.65 32.84
N GLY A 157 -6.41 4.42 31.63
CA GLY A 157 -6.18 3.07 31.15
C GLY A 157 -5.33 2.32 32.16
N THR A 158 -5.78 1.16 32.59
CA THR A 158 -5.02 0.37 33.54
C THR A 158 -3.76 -0.11 32.83
N THR A 159 -2.58 0.16 33.39
CA THR A 159 -1.34 -0.38 32.83
C THR A 159 -1.38 -1.91 32.91
N ALA A 160 -1.29 -2.57 31.76
CA ALA A 160 -1.31 -4.02 31.67
C ALA A 160 -0.11 -4.53 30.88
N THR A 161 0.44 -5.66 31.32
CA THR A 161 1.52 -6.38 30.62
C THR A 161 0.92 -7.64 29.99
N GLY A 162 1.33 -7.95 28.77
CA GLY A 162 0.91 -9.17 28.09
C GLY A 162 1.94 -9.67 27.08
N THR A 163 1.72 -10.89 26.60
CA THR A 163 2.59 -11.57 25.63
C THR A 163 1.90 -11.60 24.28
N VAL A 164 2.59 -11.13 23.23
CA VAL A 164 2.12 -11.17 21.85
C VAL A 164 2.01 -12.63 21.41
N GLY A 165 0.82 -13.09 21.04
CA GLY A 165 0.56 -14.46 20.62
C GLY A 165 0.63 -14.62 19.11
N SER A 166 -0.38 -14.09 18.42
CA SER A 166 -0.55 -14.19 16.97
C SER A 166 -0.95 -12.87 16.38
N PHE A 167 -0.57 -12.63 15.14
CA PHE A 167 -1.10 -11.52 14.36
C PHE A 167 -2.41 -11.99 13.71
N ALA A 168 -3.42 -11.13 13.75
CA ALA A 168 -4.73 -11.33 13.17
C ALA A 168 -5.02 -10.24 12.14
N ALA A 169 -5.99 -10.53 11.28
CA ALA A 169 -6.22 -9.85 10.01
C ALA A 169 -5.12 -10.14 8.96
N ASP A 170 -5.55 -10.23 7.70
CA ASP A 170 -4.72 -10.64 6.57
C ASP A 170 -3.56 -9.64 6.30
N ASP A 171 -3.68 -8.43 6.85
CA ASP A 171 -2.70 -7.33 6.74
C ASP A 171 -1.75 -7.25 7.95
N ASN A 172 -1.81 -8.21 8.88
CA ASN A 172 -1.14 -8.16 10.19
C ASN A 172 -1.40 -6.83 10.93
N SER A 173 -2.56 -6.21 10.69
CA SER A 173 -2.95 -4.93 11.28
C SER A 173 -3.40 -5.07 12.73
N ARG A 174 -3.63 -6.30 13.21
CA ARG A 174 -3.99 -6.59 14.60
C ARG A 174 -3.03 -7.60 15.20
N ALA A 175 -2.62 -7.40 16.45
CA ALA A 175 -1.87 -8.39 17.20
C ALA A 175 -2.69 -8.83 18.41
N LEU A 176 -2.89 -10.13 18.58
CA LEU A 176 -3.44 -10.70 19.82
C LEU A 176 -2.37 -10.73 20.88
N VAL A 177 -2.69 -10.16 22.03
CA VAL A 177 -1.86 -10.15 23.23
C VAL A 177 -2.61 -10.87 24.34
N ARG A 178 -1.95 -11.85 24.96
CA ARG A 178 -2.47 -12.50 26.17
C ARG A 178 -1.97 -11.71 27.38
N LEU A 179 -2.89 -11.08 28.11
CA LEU A 179 -2.55 -10.32 29.31
C LEU A 179 -2.04 -11.26 30.40
N ALA A 180 -0.90 -10.93 31.01
CA ALA A 180 -0.27 -11.74 32.05
C ALA A 180 -1.06 -11.71 33.37
N THR A 181 -1.72 -10.58 33.67
CA THR A 181 -2.44 -10.38 34.93
C THR A 181 -3.81 -11.06 34.97
N THR A 182 -4.56 -11.04 33.85
CA THR A 182 -5.93 -11.55 33.78
C THR A 182 -6.09 -12.80 32.91
N GLY A 183 -5.07 -13.16 32.11
CA GLY A 183 -5.13 -14.26 31.14
C GLY A 183 -6.04 -14.00 29.94
N GLN A 184 -6.74 -12.86 29.91
CA GLN A 184 -7.65 -12.45 28.84
C GLN A 184 -6.88 -12.04 27.58
N LEU A 185 -7.57 -12.08 26.44
CA LEU A 185 -7.05 -11.64 25.16
C LEU A 185 -7.35 -10.15 24.96
N ALA A 186 -6.34 -9.39 24.58
CA ALA A 186 -6.43 -8.01 24.13
C ALA A 186 -5.87 -7.89 22.71
N TYR A 187 -6.22 -6.83 22.00
CA TYR A 187 -5.73 -6.57 20.64
C TYR A 187 -4.91 -5.27 20.60
N ILE A 188 -3.77 -5.30 19.91
CA ILE A 188 -3.04 -4.10 19.47
C ILE A 188 -3.45 -3.81 18.04
N ARG A 189 -3.67 -2.54 17.71
CA ARG A 189 -4.05 -2.08 16.37
C ARG A 189 -2.88 -1.32 15.73
N ALA A 190 -2.60 -1.59 14.46
CA ALA A 190 -1.49 -0.96 13.73
C ALA A 190 -1.72 0.54 13.55
N GLU A 191 -2.97 0.93 13.28
CA GLU A 191 -3.42 2.31 13.10
C GLU A 191 -3.18 3.19 14.34
N ASP A 192 -3.20 2.58 15.53
CA ASP A 192 -2.94 3.28 16.79
C ASP A 192 -1.44 3.40 17.10
N LEU A 193 -0.58 2.64 16.41
CA LEU A 193 0.85 2.57 16.66
C LEU A 193 1.67 3.34 15.61
N LEU A 194 1.76 2.79 14.40
CA LEU A 194 2.46 3.37 13.25
C LEU A 194 1.70 2.99 11.97
N PRO A 195 0.89 3.89 11.39
CA PRO A 195 0.13 3.59 10.19
C PRO A 195 1.06 3.28 9.01
N GLY A 196 0.71 2.27 8.20
CA GLY A 196 1.50 1.90 7.02
C GLY A 196 2.74 1.05 7.32
N VAL A 197 2.90 0.53 8.55
CA VAL A 197 3.86 -0.51 8.91
C VAL A 197 3.13 -1.69 9.57
N PRO A 198 3.24 -2.93 9.05
CA PRO A 198 2.61 -4.11 9.64
C PRO A 198 3.09 -4.41 11.06
N LEU A 199 2.22 -4.93 11.93
CA LEU A 199 2.60 -5.19 13.33
C LEU A 199 3.63 -6.31 13.47
N ASP A 200 3.71 -7.25 12.54
CA ASP A 200 4.73 -8.31 12.52
C ASP A 200 6.13 -7.79 12.12
N TRP A 201 6.23 -6.53 11.70
CA TRP A 201 7.49 -5.83 11.49
C TRP A 201 7.94 -5.06 12.73
N LEU A 202 7.00 -4.76 13.63
CA LEU A 202 7.24 -3.98 14.86
C LEU A 202 7.33 -4.85 16.11
N LEU A 203 6.67 -6.01 16.09
CA LEU A 203 6.55 -6.93 17.22
C LEU A 203 6.92 -8.36 16.82
N THR A 204 7.40 -9.14 17.79
CA THR A 204 7.69 -10.57 17.61
C THR A 204 6.70 -11.43 18.38
N ARG A 205 6.35 -12.61 17.86
CA ARG A 205 5.56 -13.59 18.61
C ARG A 205 6.32 -14.01 19.87
N GLY A 206 5.64 -14.01 21.01
CA GLY A 206 6.23 -14.26 22.32
C GLY A 206 6.84 -13.02 23.00
N GLN A 207 6.85 -11.86 22.35
CA GLN A 207 7.35 -10.63 22.96
C GLN A 207 6.42 -10.17 24.09
N GLN A 208 7.03 -9.79 25.22
CA GLN A 208 6.30 -9.13 26.30
C GLN A 208 6.17 -7.63 25.99
N VAL A 209 4.94 -7.13 26.08
CA VAL A 209 4.60 -5.73 25.86
C VAL A 209 3.80 -5.21 27.05
N THR A 210 4.03 -3.95 27.40
CA THR A 210 3.35 -3.25 28.47
C THR A 210 2.74 -1.98 27.90
N GLY A 211 1.47 -1.74 28.20
CA GLY A 211 0.72 -0.63 27.63
C GLY A 211 -0.49 -0.26 28.49
N LEU A 212 -1.23 0.75 28.03
CA LEU A 212 -2.50 1.15 28.63
C LEU A 212 -3.61 0.27 28.06
N LEU A 213 -4.29 -0.48 28.91
CA LEU A 213 -5.44 -1.29 28.50
C LEU A 213 -6.72 -0.46 28.58
N ASP A 214 -7.44 -0.44 27.47
CA ASP A 214 -8.82 0.03 27.40
C ASP A 214 -9.74 -1.18 27.62
N GLU A 215 -10.44 -1.21 28.76
CA GLU A 215 -11.28 -2.34 29.17
C GLU A 215 -12.60 -2.43 28.38
N GLU A 216 -13.09 -1.33 27.78
CA GLU A 216 -14.32 -1.35 26.97
C GLU A 216 -14.07 -1.96 25.59
N THR A 217 -12.91 -1.65 25.00
CA THR A 217 -12.57 -2.08 23.64
C THR A 217 -11.61 -3.27 23.61
N HIS A 218 -11.14 -3.72 24.77
CA HIS A 218 -10.08 -4.71 24.94
C HIS A 218 -8.83 -4.39 24.08
N THR A 219 -8.54 -3.11 23.86
CA THR A 219 -7.35 -2.68 23.12
C THR A 219 -6.20 -2.34 24.04
N LEU A 220 -5.01 -2.82 23.71
CA LEU A 220 -3.78 -2.50 24.44
C LEU A 220 -2.98 -1.46 23.65
N ASP A 221 -2.89 -0.24 24.20
CA ASP A 221 -2.10 0.84 23.62
C ASP A 221 -0.65 0.75 24.13
N ILE A 222 0.26 0.41 23.22
CA ILE A 222 1.70 0.27 23.51
C ILE A 222 2.52 1.44 22.97
N ARG A 223 1.92 2.59 22.65
CA ARG A 223 2.67 3.78 22.16
C ARG A 223 3.76 4.23 23.12
N ALA A 224 3.62 3.97 24.41
CA ALA A 224 4.65 4.24 25.41
C ALA A 224 5.94 3.43 25.19
N LEU A 225 5.86 2.28 24.49
CA LEU A 225 7.01 1.46 24.10
C LEU A 225 7.64 1.88 22.77
N LEU A 226 7.03 2.83 22.04
CA LEU A 226 7.68 3.42 20.88
C LEU A 226 8.94 4.12 21.38
N GLN A 227 10.08 3.65 20.90
CA GLN A 227 11.32 4.39 21.10
C GLN A 227 11.12 5.72 20.40
N ARG A 228 11.28 6.85 21.13
CA ARG A 228 11.24 8.18 20.52
C ARG A 228 12.21 8.16 19.35
N PRO A 229 11.71 8.13 18.11
CA PRO A 229 12.55 7.74 17.00
C PRO A 229 13.63 8.80 16.87
N GLY A 230 14.89 8.38 16.92
CA GLY A 230 15.96 9.23 16.43
C GLY A 230 15.63 9.65 15.00
N SER A 231 16.00 10.86 14.60
CA SER A 231 15.96 11.22 13.19
C SER A 231 16.84 10.23 12.41
N PRO A 232 16.57 9.94 11.12
CA PRO A 232 17.53 9.21 10.27
C PRO A 232 18.96 9.79 10.38
N VAL A 233 19.08 11.09 10.65
CA VAL A 233 20.34 11.81 10.91
C VAL A 233 21.11 11.33 12.14
N THR A 234 20.41 10.81 13.14
CA THR A 234 21.01 10.30 14.39
C THR A 234 21.36 8.82 14.33
N VAL A 235 20.77 8.08 13.38
CA VAL A 235 20.93 6.63 13.25
C VAL A 235 21.93 6.27 12.15
N TYR A 236 21.94 7.01 11.04
CA TYR A 236 22.78 6.75 9.89
C TYR A 236 23.82 7.85 9.69
N GLY A 237 25.09 7.47 9.60
CA GLY A 237 26.19 8.35 9.23
C GLY A 237 26.24 8.61 7.72
N SER A 238 26.98 9.65 7.32
CA SER A 238 27.26 9.89 5.91
C SER A 238 28.13 8.76 5.34
N GLY A 239 27.68 8.14 4.25
CA GLY A 239 28.35 7.01 3.60
C GLY A 239 27.78 5.65 3.99
N ASP A 240 26.96 5.57 5.03
CA ASP A 240 26.37 4.31 5.48
C ASP A 240 25.41 3.74 4.43
N VAL A 241 25.41 2.41 4.29
CA VAL A 241 24.43 1.69 3.48
C VAL A 241 23.28 1.27 4.40
N ALA A 242 22.09 1.79 4.15
CA ALA A 242 20.88 1.53 4.92
C ALA A 242 19.82 0.82 4.06
N LEU A 243 18.84 0.22 4.71
CA LEU A 243 17.67 -0.35 4.04
C LEU A 243 16.59 0.72 3.88
N ALA A 244 16.03 0.83 2.69
CA ALA A 244 14.89 1.69 2.40
C ALA A 244 13.83 0.91 1.63
N ARG A 245 12.55 1.21 1.89
CA ARG A 245 11.43 0.58 1.19
C ARG A 245 11.00 1.44 0.02
N VAL A 246 10.85 0.88 -1.17
CA VAL A 246 10.32 1.59 -2.34
C VAL A 246 8.82 1.82 -2.15
N LYS A 247 8.43 3.09 -2.01
CA LYS A 247 7.01 3.50 -1.94
C LYS A 247 6.42 3.67 -3.34
N ALA A 248 7.20 4.17 -4.28
CA ALA A 248 6.79 4.30 -5.67
C ALA A 248 8.02 4.37 -6.58
N ALA A 249 7.90 3.82 -7.79
CA ALA A 249 8.87 4.02 -8.86
C ALA A 249 8.18 4.70 -10.06
N ARG A 250 8.88 5.63 -10.69
CA ARG A 250 8.50 6.35 -11.92
C ARG A 250 9.68 6.32 -12.88
N ALA A 251 9.46 6.66 -14.14
CA ALA A 251 10.55 6.69 -15.12
C ALA A 251 11.80 7.48 -14.66
N THR A 252 11.62 8.69 -14.10
CA THR A 252 12.74 9.60 -13.78
C THR A 252 13.22 9.59 -12.32
N HIS A 253 12.46 8.98 -11.41
CA HIS A 253 12.74 8.98 -9.98
C HIS A 253 11.99 7.88 -9.25
N ALA A 254 12.49 7.50 -8.08
CA ALA A 254 11.78 6.68 -7.13
C ALA A 254 11.57 7.43 -5.81
N VAL A 255 10.52 7.06 -5.10
CA VAL A 255 10.24 7.50 -3.74
C VAL A 255 10.47 6.31 -2.84
N VAL A 256 11.37 6.47 -1.87
CA VAL A 256 11.73 5.43 -0.91
C VAL A 256 11.53 5.93 0.53
N THR A 257 11.17 5.04 1.42
CA THR A 257 10.96 5.31 2.84
C THR A 257 12.14 4.72 3.61
N LEU A 258 13.06 5.59 4.07
CA LEU A 258 14.21 5.23 4.92
C LEU A 258 13.83 5.23 6.41
N TRP A 259 12.78 5.99 6.77
CA TRP A 259 12.28 6.11 8.13
C TRP A 259 10.75 6.16 8.08
N PRO A 260 10.02 5.59 9.06
CA PRO A 260 8.56 5.70 9.12
C PRO A 260 8.10 7.14 8.95
N ASP A 261 7.07 7.35 8.12
CA ASP A 261 6.48 8.65 7.77
C ASP A 261 7.42 9.65 7.07
N ALA A 262 8.63 9.23 6.66
CA ALA A 262 9.57 10.06 5.92
C ALA A 262 9.88 9.47 4.54
N ASP A 263 9.43 10.16 3.51
CA ASP A 263 9.66 9.81 2.11
C ASP A 263 10.82 10.60 1.52
N PHE A 264 11.73 9.89 0.85
CA PHE A 264 12.90 10.43 0.19
C PHE A 264 12.82 10.16 -1.31
N ARG A 265 13.05 11.21 -2.10
CA ARG A 265 13.06 11.10 -3.56
C ARG A 265 14.48 10.85 -4.04
N ILE A 266 14.67 9.78 -4.81
CA ILE A 266 15.92 9.45 -5.48
C ILE A 266 15.73 9.64 -6.98
N GLY A 267 16.50 10.55 -7.59
CA GLY A 267 16.51 10.75 -9.04
C GLY A 267 17.22 9.60 -9.76
N ILE A 268 16.89 9.36 -11.03
CA ILE A 268 17.49 8.28 -11.83
C ILE A 268 19.02 8.34 -11.88
N GLY A 269 19.61 9.55 -11.92
CA GLY A 269 21.06 9.75 -11.89
C GLY A 269 21.73 9.36 -10.57
N HIS A 270 20.96 9.09 -9.52
CA HIS A 270 21.44 8.50 -8.26
C HIS A 270 21.05 7.02 -8.13
N ILE A 271 20.35 6.44 -9.11
CA ILE A 271 19.91 5.04 -9.12
C ILE A 271 20.75 4.22 -10.12
N SER A 272 20.92 4.75 -11.33
CA SER A 272 21.71 4.12 -12.41
C SER A 272 22.66 5.15 -13.01
N SER A 273 23.83 4.66 -13.44
CA SER A 273 24.80 5.46 -14.20
C SER A 273 24.48 5.54 -15.71
N ASN A 274 23.49 4.75 -16.16
CA ASN A 274 23.04 4.71 -17.54
C ASN A 274 21.78 5.56 -17.72
N GLU A 275 21.87 6.58 -18.57
CA GLU A 275 20.78 7.55 -18.83
C GLU A 275 19.57 6.94 -19.56
N LEU A 276 19.74 5.75 -20.16
CA LEU A 276 18.64 5.03 -20.82
C LEU A 276 17.80 4.19 -19.84
N ASP A 277 18.27 3.99 -18.61
CA ASP A 277 17.49 3.26 -17.62
C ASP A 277 16.37 4.14 -17.03
N ALA A 278 15.26 3.50 -16.71
CA ALA A 278 14.15 4.10 -15.99
C ALA A 278 14.11 3.55 -14.56
N ALA A 279 13.74 4.35 -13.56
CA ALA A 279 13.73 3.85 -12.18
C ALA A 279 12.66 2.76 -11.98
N GLU A 280 11.54 2.84 -12.70
CA GLU A 280 10.47 1.81 -12.74
C GLU A 280 10.89 0.48 -13.38
N ASP A 281 11.94 0.48 -14.19
CA ASP A 281 12.53 -0.74 -14.75
C ASP A 281 13.43 -1.46 -13.74
N LEU A 282 13.97 -0.72 -12.77
CA LEU A 282 14.98 -1.16 -11.82
C LEU A 282 14.41 -1.43 -10.43
N LEU A 283 13.31 -0.79 -10.06
CA LEU A 283 12.73 -0.83 -8.72
C LEU A 283 11.28 -1.31 -8.77
N THR A 284 10.90 -2.08 -7.76
CA THR A 284 9.52 -2.56 -7.58
C THR A 284 8.89 -1.90 -6.38
N GLU A 285 7.61 -1.54 -6.46
CA GLU A 285 6.88 -1.00 -5.31
C GLU A 285 6.80 -2.03 -4.18
N GLY A 286 7.02 -1.57 -2.95
CA GLY A 286 7.12 -2.41 -1.76
C GLY A 286 8.47 -3.11 -1.57
N GLU A 287 9.38 -2.99 -2.56
CA GLU A 287 10.71 -3.59 -2.49
C GLU A 287 11.57 -2.98 -1.38
N VAL A 288 12.29 -3.80 -0.60
CA VAL A 288 13.32 -3.31 0.33
C VAL A 288 14.65 -3.30 -0.40
N VAL A 289 15.23 -2.12 -0.60
CA VAL A 289 16.47 -1.89 -1.34
C VAL A 289 17.55 -1.32 -0.44
N ARG A 290 18.81 -1.52 -0.82
CA ARG A 290 19.95 -0.88 -0.16
C ARG A 290 20.21 0.49 -0.78
N VAL A 291 20.39 1.49 0.08
CA VAL A 291 20.67 2.87 -0.31
C VAL A 291 21.83 3.41 0.53
N ARG A 292 22.72 4.16 -0.09
CA ARG A 292 23.75 4.94 0.61
C ARG A 292 23.15 6.24 1.10
N VAL A 293 23.32 6.52 2.39
CA VAL A 293 22.89 7.76 3.04
C VAL A 293 24.01 8.78 2.90
N LEU A 294 23.74 9.93 2.29
CA LEU A 294 24.66 11.06 2.11
C LEU A 294 24.06 12.31 2.72
N TYR A 295 24.91 13.26 3.12
CA TYR A 295 24.47 14.54 3.65
C TYR A 295 25.00 15.67 2.77
N GLU A 296 24.08 16.38 2.10
CA GLU A 296 24.41 17.55 1.29
C GLU A 296 23.74 18.78 1.91
N ASN A 297 24.55 19.77 2.31
CA ASN A 297 24.06 20.99 2.98
C ASN A 297 23.16 20.74 4.21
N GLY A 298 23.37 19.61 4.91
CA GLY A 298 22.54 19.20 6.05
C GLY A 298 21.24 18.48 5.70
N ALA A 299 20.93 18.29 4.40
CA ALA A 299 19.83 17.47 3.94
C ALA A 299 20.29 16.04 3.65
N VAL A 300 19.43 15.06 3.96
CA VAL A 300 19.66 13.64 3.64
C VAL A 300 19.42 13.44 2.14
N VAL A 301 20.45 12.97 1.44
CA VAL A 301 20.41 12.55 0.04
C VAL A 301 20.69 11.07 -0.02
N LEU A 302 19.90 10.32 -0.80
CA LEU A 302 20.08 8.87 -0.94
C LEU A 302 20.62 8.55 -2.32
N SER A 303 21.55 7.60 -2.39
CA SER A 303 22.14 7.13 -3.64
C SER A 303 22.21 5.61 -3.67
N MET A 304 21.85 5.01 -4.80
CA MET A 304 22.08 3.60 -5.10
C MET A 304 23.26 3.40 -6.07
N LEU A 305 23.86 4.49 -6.56
CA LEU A 305 25.13 4.41 -7.27
C LEU A 305 26.22 3.84 -6.37
N ASP A 306 26.98 2.88 -6.90
CA ASP A 306 28.06 2.19 -6.19
C ASP A 306 27.58 1.54 -4.87
N VAL A 307 26.35 1.02 -4.86
CA VAL A 307 25.78 0.19 -3.80
C VAL A 307 25.27 -1.09 -4.43
N ASP A 308 25.86 -2.22 -4.08
CA ASP A 308 25.40 -3.52 -4.54
C ASP A 308 24.37 -4.13 -3.58
N ASP A 309 23.48 -4.97 -4.12
CA ASP A 309 22.47 -5.66 -3.31
C ASP A 309 23.08 -6.69 -2.33
N ASP A 310 24.39 -6.93 -2.36
CA ASP A 310 25.11 -7.78 -1.41
C ASP A 310 26.00 -6.98 -0.45
N ASP A 311 26.02 -5.64 -0.58
CA ASP A 311 26.85 -4.79 0.28
C ASP A 311 26.44 -4.92 1.76
N PRO A 312 27.42 -4.88 2.67
CA PRO A 312 27.13 -4.83 4.09
C PRO A 312 26.33 -3.56 4.40
N HIS A 313 25.23 -3.71 5.14
CA HIS A 313 24.33 -2.64 5.49
C HIS A 313 24.22 -2.49 7.00
N VAL A 314 23.90 -1.28 7.45
CA VAL A 314 23.54 -0.98 8.83
C VAL A 314 22.12 -1.50 9.05
N PRO A 315 21.89 -2.37 10.06
CA PRO A 315 20.55 -2.88 10.34
C PRO A 315 19.60 -1.75 10.71
N ALA A 316 18.35 -1.86 10.29
CA ALA A 316 17.33 -0.89 10.66
C ALA A 316 17.07 -0.96 12.18
N PRO A 317 16.85 0.19 12.86
CA PRO A 317 16.61 0.19 14.30
C PRO A 317 15.25 -0.43 14.65
N SER A 318 15.12 -0.94 15.87
CA SER A 318 13.81 -1.36 16.39
C SER A 318 13.01 -0.13 16.83
N LEU A 319 11.81 0.06 16.26
CA LEU A 319 10.96 1.20 16.59
C LEU A 319 10.18 0.99 17.90
N VAL A 320 9.94 -0.26 18.26
CA VAL A 320 9.32 -0.66 19.53
C VAL A 320 10.41 -1.28 20.40
N ALA A 321 10.43 -0.93 21.69
CA ALA A 321 11.36 -1.53 22.64
C ALA A 321 11.22 -3.07 22.68
N GLY A 322 12.33 -3.77 22.43
CA GLY A 322 12.36 -5.24 22.35
C GLY A 322 11.76 -5.83 21.06
N GLY A 323 11.36 -4.99 20.10
CA GLY A 323 10.89 -5.41 18.78
C GLY A 323 12.04 -5.73 17.82
N PRO A 324 11.76 -6.37 16.67
CA PRO A 324 12.75 -6.61 15.63
C PRO A 324 13.08 -5.30 14.86
N PRO A 325 14.14 -5.31 14.04
CA PRO A 325 14.37 -4.30 13.02
C PRO A 325 13.10 -4.09 12.16
N TRP A 326 12.70 -2.84 12.00
CA TRP A 326 11.46 -2.52 11.27
C TRP A 326 11.59 -2.78 9.75
N LEU A 327 12.81 -2.78 9.21
CA LEU A 327 13.13 -3.25 7.87
C LEU A 327 14.15 -4.39 7.92
N ALA A 328 13.96 -5.38 7.05
CA ALA A 328 14.90 -6.45 6.80
C ALA A 328 14.87 -6.85 5.32
N PRO A 329 15.97 -7.35 4.74
CA PRO A 329 16.08 -7.63 3.30
C PRO A 329 15.19 -8.81 2.85
N ASP A 330 14.81 -9.69 3.77
CA ASP A 330 13.93 -10.83 3.56
C ASP A 330 12.44 -10.50 3.75
N ARG A 331 12.10 -9.23 4.02
CA ARG A 331 10.69 -8.84 4.20
C ARG A 331 9.94 -8.93 2.86
N PRO A 332 8.75 -9.55 2.86
CA PRO A 332 7.95 -9.68 1.66
C PRO A 332 7.50 -8.31 1.15
N TYR A 333 7.73 -8.10 -0.14
CA TYR A 333 7.48 -6.83 -0.84
C TYR A 333 5.99 -6.42 -0.87
N THR A 334 5.08 -7.36 -0.66
CA THR A 334 3.61 -7.15 -0.78
C THR A 334 2.93 -6.69 0.52
N SER A 335 3.64 -6.57 1.64
CA SER A 335 3.01 -6.55 2.96
C SER A 335 2.23 -5.29 3.36
N ILE A 336 2.04 -4.30 2.48
CA ILE A 336 1.45 -3.01 2.89
C ILE A 336 0.33 -2.53 1.96
N PHE A 337 0.18 -3.12 0.77
CA PHE A 337 -0.86 -2.73 -0.19
C PHE A 337 -1.54 -3.91 -0.92
N ALA A 338 -1.29 -5.16 -0.50
CA ALA A 338 -1.97 -6.30 -1.11
C ALA A 338 -3.41 -6.44 -0.59
N PRO A 339 -4.44 -6.56 -1.45
CA PRO A 339 -5.79 -6.89 -1.00
C PRO A 339 -5.87 -8.31 -0.41
N PRO A 340 -6.74 -8.53 0.61
CA PRO A 340 -6.60 -9.55 1.64
C PRO A 340 -6.60 -10.99 1.13
N ALA A 341 -5.62 -11.80 1.55
CA ALA A 341 -5.52 -13.25 1.40
C ALA A 341 -6.22 -13.97 2.55
N ALA A 342 -7.32 -14.67 2.28
CA ALA A 342 -8.02 -15.44 3.30
C ALA A 342 -7.08 -16.46 3.99
N PRO A 343 -7.25 -16.71 5.29
CA PRO A 343 -6.37 -17.58 6.06
C PRO A 343 -6.66 -19.07 5.83
N ALA A 344 -5.60 -19.83 5.61
CA ALA A 344 -5.61 -21.28 5.66
C ALA A 344 -5.91 -21.76 7.09
N ALA A 345 -7.10 -22.32 7.31
CA ALA A 345 -7.47 -22.97 8.55
C ALA A 345 -6.71 -24.30 8.72
N ALA A 346 -5.86 -24.36 9.75
CA ALA A 346 -5.21 -25.58 10.20
C ALA A 346 -6.26 -26.58 10.70
N GLY A 347 -6.30 -27.77 10.09
CA GLY A 347 -7.15 -28.88 10.48
C GLY A 347 -6.73 -29.45 11.85
N GLY A 348 -7.61 -29.29 12.84
CA GLY A 348 -7.53 -29.99 14.12
C GLY A 348 -8.43 -31.22 14.11
N THR A 349 -7.83 -32.39 14.16
CA THR A 349 -8.48 -33.69 14.37
C THR A 349 -9.16 -33.74 15.74
N ALA A 350 -10.48 -33.79 15.79
CA ALA A 350 -11.23 -34.09 17.00
C ALA A 350 -11.36 -35.63 17.15
N SER A 351 -10.44 -36.20 17.92
CA SER A 351 -10.53 -37.54 18.49
C SER A 351 -11.66 -37.60 19.52
N GLY A 352 -12.58 -38.54 19.32
CA GLY A 352 -13.70 -38.80 20.22
C GLY A 352 -13.29 -39.44 21.54
N TRP A 353 -14.10 -39.19 22.56
CA TRP A 353 -14.16 -40.02 23.77
C TRP A 353 -15.58 -40.54 24.00
N PRO A 354 -15.70 -41.75 24.59
CA PRO A 354 -16.92 -42.53 24.58
C PRO A 354 -17.76 -42.32 25.85
N LEU A 355 -19.07 -42.33 25.67
CA LEU A 355 -20.09 -42.62 26.68
C LEU A 355 -21.02 -43.62 25.96
N GLY A 356 -21.35 -44.81 26.45
CA GLY A 356 -21.49 -45.22 27.84
C GLY A 356 -22.93 -45.71 28.03
N GLY A 357 -23.21 -46.94 27.61
CA GLY A 357 -24.10 -47.87 28.33
C GLY A 357 -25.61 -47.89 28.02
N THR A 358 -26.10 -49.15 28.06
CA THR A 358 -27.49 -49.61 28.31
C THR A 358 -28.44 -49.54 27.11
N GLY A 359 -29.24 -50.55 26.77
CA GLY A 359 -29.62 -51.84 27.36
C GLY A 359 -30.83 -52.31 26.54
N GLY A 360 -30.93 -53.60 26.21
CA GLY A 360 -31.97 -54.18 25.33
C GLY A 360 -33.39 -54.17 25.92
N PRO A 361 -34.34 -55.02 25.46
CA PRO A 361 -34.21 -56.08 24.45
C PRO A 361 -35.28 -56.04 23.33
N GLU A 362 -34.98 -56.79 22.28
CA GLU A 362 -35.93 -57.33 21.32
C GLU A 362 -36.68 -58.50 21.98
N ASP A 363 -38.00 -58.53 21.85
CA ASP A 363 -38.75 -59.77 21.96
C ASP A 363 -39.92 -59.73 20.99
N GLY A 364 -39.72 -60.39 19.85
CA GLY A 364 -40.76 -60.71 18.88
C GLY A 364 -41.27 -62.10 19.20
N THR A 365 -42.54 -62.18 19.60
CA THR A 365 -43.26 -63.45 19.71
C THR A 365 -44.42 -63.46 18.72
N SER A 366 -44.30 -64.36 17.75
CA SER A 366 -45.40 -65.14 17.14
C SER A 366 -46.54 -65.36 18.14
N GLY A 367 -47.80 -65.12 17.79
CA GLY A 367 -48.51 -65.89 16.77
C GLY A 367 -49.12 -67.11 17.44
N GLU A 368 -50.37 -67.01 17.88
CA GLU A 368 -51.17 -68.19 18.19
C GLU A 368 -52.67 -67.91 18.03
N GLU A 369 -53.30 -68.86 17.34
CA GLU A 369 -54.68 -68.94 16.93
C GLU A 369 -55.60 -69.15 18.14
N ALA A 370 -56.77 -68.49 18.14
CA ALA A 370 -57.89 -68.87 19.00
C ALA A 370 -59.11 -69.13 18.11
N GLY A 371 -59.45 -70.41 18.01
CA GLY A 371 -60.49 -70.95 17.16
C GLY A 371 -61.90 -70.46 17.50
N VAL A 372 -62.68 -70.22 16.45
CA VAL A 372 -64.12 -69.97 16.52
C VAL A 372 -64.82 -71.30 16.75
N VAL A 373 -65.40 -71.46 17.94
CA VAL A 373 -66.33 -72.54 18.26
C VAL A 373 -67.69 -72.18 17.64
N LEU A 374 -68.11 -72.93 16.62
CA LEU A 374 -69.48 -72.92 16.13
C LEU A 374 -70.35 -73.79 17.05
N ALA A 375 -71.21 -73.14 17.84
CA ALA A 375 -72.21 -73.82 18.66
C ALA A 375 -73.63 -73.32 18.33
N ALA A 376 -74.44 -74.29 17.90
CA ALA A 376 -75.87 -74.48 18.16
C ALA A 376 -76.89 -73.42 17.71
N GLU A 377 -77.80 -73.88 16.85
CA GLU A 377 -79.10 -73.29 16.53
C GLU A 377 -79.92 -73.03 17.81
N GLY A 378 -80.33 -71.77 18.01
CA GLY A 378 -81.33 -71.33 18.99
C GLY A 378 -82.68 -71.03 18.33
N PRO A 379 -83.78 -70.98 19.10
CA PRO A 379 -85.15 -71.18 18.63
C PRO A 379 -85.69 -70.01 17.79
N ALA A 380 -86.65 -70.30 16.91
CA ALA A 380 -87.29 -69.34 16.02
C ALA A 380 -88.01 -68.21 16.79
N LEU A 381 -87.49 -66.98 16.65
CA LEU A 381 -88.04 -65.74 17.20
C LEU A 381 -89.45 -65.43 16.67
N THR A 382 -90.34 -64.93 17.53
CA THR A 382 -91.70 -64.51 17.15
C THR A 382 -91.67 -63.26 16.26
N ALA A 383 -92.76 -62.97 15.54
CA ALA A 383 -92.80 -61.87 14.55
C ALA A 383 -92.61 -60.46 15.16
N SER A 384 -92.89 -60.30 16.46
CA SER A 384 -92.65 -59.08 17.25
C SER A 384 -91.15 -58.91 17.54
N GLU A 385 -90.50 -59.96 18.02
CA GLU A 385 -89.07 -59.98 18.34
C GLU A 385 -88.21 -59.80 17.09
N ARG A 386 -88.64 -60.36 15.94
CA ARG A 386 -87.98 -60.12 14.65
C ARG A 386 -88.01 -58.66 14.20
N ARG A 387 -89.09 -57.91 14.47
CA ARG A 387 -89.18 -56.47 14.12
C ARG A 387 -88.31 -55.61 15.03
N THR A 388 -88.24 -55.94 16.32
CA THR A 388 -87.38 -55.22 17.26
C THR A 388 -85.91 -55.51 17.01
N ALA A 389 -85.55 -56.76 16.71
CA ALA A 389 -84.21 -57.13 16.26
C ALA A 389 -83.86 -56.47 14.91
N LEU A 390 -84.79 -56.37 13.96
CA LEU A 390 -84.60 -55.63 12.72
C LEU A 390 -84.38 -54.13 12.97
N LYS A 391 -85.13 -53.51 13.88
CA LYS A 391 -84.91 -52.10 14.25
C LYS A 391 -83.58 -51.88 14.97
N SER A 392 -83.14 -52.78 15.85
CA SER A 392 -81.86 -52.64 16.55
C SER A 392 -80.68 -52.83 15.60
N THR A 393 -80.73 -53.84 14.72
CA THR A 393 -79.74 -54.05 13.66
C THR A 393 -79.71 -52.90 12.65
N GLN A 394 -80.84 -52.28 12.37
CA GLN A 394 -80.92 -51.10 11.51
C GLN A 394 -80.30 -49.85 12.17
N MET A 395 -80.51 -49.65 13.48
CA MET A 395 -79.83 -48.60 14.25
C MET A 395 -78.33 -48.86 14.39
N GLU A 396 -77.90 -50.12 14.62
CA GLU A 396 -76.49 -50.50 14.64
C GLU A 396 -75.82 -50.29 13.28
N LEU A 397 -76.55 -50.55 12.18
CA LEU A 397 -76.05 -50.30 10.83
C LEU A 397 -75.88 -48.80 10.55
N GLU A 398 -76.81 -47.97 11.01
CA GLU A 398 -76.70 -46.52 10.89
C GLU A 398 -75.58 -45.95 11.75
N ALA A 399 -75.43 -46.44 12.99
CA ALA A 399 -74.31 -46.09 13.85
C ALA A 399 -72.97 -46.49 13.22
N ALA A 400 -72.84 -47.73 12.74
CA ALA A 400 -71.63 -48.21 12.08
C ALA A 400 -71.30 -47.41 10.81
N ARG A 401 -72.32 -47.01 10.03
CA ARG A 401 -72.14 -46.15 8.85
C ARG A 401 -71.63 -44.76 9.23
N HIS A 402 -72.14 -44.17 10.30
CA HIS A 402 -71.65 -42.89 10.81
C HIS A 402 -70.17 -42.99 11.24
N THR A 403 -69.82 -44.02 12.00
CA THR A 403 -68.44 -44.24 12.45
C THR A 403 -67.48 -44.44 11.29
N ILE A 404 -67.89 -45.18 10.25
CA ILE A 404 -67.11 -45.36 9.03
C ILE A 404 -66.90 -44.03 8.30
N ALA A 405 -67.93 -43.17 8.23
CA ALA A 405 -67.82 -41.86 7.60
C ALA A 405 -66.84 -40.93 8.34
N GLU A 406 -66.87 -40.91 9.68
CA GLU A 406 -65.92 -40.14 10.49
C GLU A 406 -64.49 -40.67 10.35
N LEU A 407 -64.29 -41.99 10.39
CA LEU A 407 -62.98 -42.60 10.22
C LEU A 407 -62.38 -42.32 8.84
N LEU A 408 -63.20 -42.32 7.78
CA LEU A 408 -62.76 -41.92 6.45
C LEU A 408 -62.37 -40.44 6.38
N ALA A 409 -63.15 -39.55 7.01
CA ALA A 409 -62.84 -38.12 7.05
C ALA A 409 -61.51 -37.84 7.78
N ASP A 410 -61.27 -38.51 8.91
CA ASP A 410 -60.03 -38.37 9.68
C ASP A 410 -58.83 -39.01 8.97
N ALA A 411 -58.99 -40.15 8.31
CA ALA A 411 -57.94 -40.74 7.48
C ALA A 411 -57.56 -39.82 6.30
N THR A 412 -58.54 -39.17 5.69
CA THR A 412 -58.31 -38.21 4.60
C THR A 412 -57.59 -36.95 5.12
N ARG A 413 -57.98 -36.45 6.31
CA ARG A 413 -57.33 -35.30 6.96
C ARG A 413 -55.88 -35.61 7.33
N ARG A 414 -55.60 -36.79 7.92
CA ARG A 414 -54.23 -37.26 8.22
C ARG A 414 -53.40 -37.43 6.95
N GLY A 415 -53.97 -38.03 5.90
CA GLY A 415 -53.31 -38.16 4.60
C GLY A 415 -53.02 -36.81 3.91
N ALA A 416 -53.84 -35.80 4.14
CA ALA A 416 -53.58 -34.43 3.69
C ALA A 416 -52.44 -33.77 4.48
N THR A 417 -52.40 -33.95 5.80
CA THR A 417 -51.30 -33.47 6.67
C THR A 417 -49.97 -34.14 6.32
N ASP A 418 -49.96 -35.45 6.08
CA ASP A 418 -48.74 -36.19 5.68
C ASP A 418 -48.22 -35.76 4.31
N LYS A 419 -49.11 -35.43 3.37
CA LYS A 419 -48.72 -34.86 2.06
C LYS A 419 -48.07 -33.50 2.22
N ILE A 420 -48.64 -32.63 3.08
CA ILE A 420 -48.07 -31.32 3.37
C ILE A 420 -46.70 -31.46 4.03
N ALA A 421 -46.56 -32.35 5.02
CA ALA A 421 -45.29 -32.62 5.67
C ALA A 421 -44.20 -33.11 4.68
N ARG A 422 -44.55 -34.00 3.75
CA ARG A 422 -43.63 -34.44 2.68
C ARG A 422 -43.20 -33.31 1.76
N ILE A 423 -44.13 -32.45 1.33
CA ILE A 423 -43.79 -31.28 0.49
C ILE A 423 -42.83 -30.33 1.21
N TRP A 424 -43.03 -30.10 2.51
CA TRP A 424 -42.11 -29.30 3.32
C TRP A 424 -40.75 -29.95 3.49
N GLN A 425 -40.72 -31.28 3.71
CA GLN A 425 -39.49 -32.05 3.80
C GLN A 425 -38.68 -31.98 2.49
N ASP A 426 -39.33 -32.23 1.35
CA ASP A 426 -38.72 -32.15 0.02
C ASP A 426 -38.18 -30.74 -0.27
N ARG A 427 -38.91 -29.70 0.15
CA ARG A 427 -38.47 -28.31 0.00
C ARG A 427 -37.28 -27.98 0.90
N TYR A 428 -37.27 -28.48 2.14
CA TYR A 428 -36.15 -28.31 3.07
C TYR A 428 -34.88 -29.02 2.57
N ASP A 429 -35.02 -30.25 2.10
CA ASP A 429 -33.90 -31.03 1.54
C ASP A 429 -33.36 -30.39 0.25
N ALA A 430 -34.24 -29.81 -0.58
CA ALA A 430 -33.83 -29.05 -1.76
C ALA A 430 -33.06 -27.77 -1.39
N GLU A 431 -33.50 -27.01 -0.39
CA GLU A 431 -32.79 -25.82 0.09
C GLU A 431 -31.45 -26.17 0.74
N ARG A 432 -31.40 -27.26 1.52
CA ARG A 432 -30.16 -27.78 2.09
C ARG A 432 -29.17 -28.20 0.99
N GLY A 433 -29.66 -28.87 -0.05
CA GLY A 433 -28.85 -29.24 -1.21
C GLY A 433 -28.28 -28.03 -1.96
N LYS A 434 -29.03 -26.92 -2.05
CA LYS A 434 -28.52 -25.66 -2.62
C LYS A 434 -27.44 -25.05 -1.73
N ALA A 435 -27.67 -24.97 -0.41
CA ALA A 435 -26.71 -24.42 0.55
C ALA A 435 -25.39 -25.20 0.54
N ASP A 436 -25.44 -26.54 0.49
CA ASP A 436 -24.26 -27.39 0.41
C ASP A 436 -23.48 -27.18 -0.90
N LEU A 437 -24.17 -26.97 -2.03
CA LEU A 437 -23.54 -26.66 -3.30
C LEU A 437 -22.87 -25.27 -3.28
N GLU A 438 -23.52 -24.27 -2.69
CA GLU A 438 -22.97 -22.93 -2.51
C GLU A 438 -21.75 -22.93 -1.59
N ALA A 439 -21.80 -23.66 -0.48
CA ALA A 439 -20.66 -23.84 0.42
C ALA A 439 -19.45 -24.46 -0.30
N ARG A 440 -19.67 -25.47 -1.15
CA ARG A 440 -18.62 -26.07 -1.98
C ARG A 440 -18.03 -25.06 -2.97
N ARG A 441 -18.87 -24.31 -3.68
CA ARG A 441 -18.41 -23.24 -4.60
C ARG A 441 -17.60 -22.18 -3.88
N HIS A 442 -18.02 -21.79 -2.68
CA HIS A 442 -17.29 -20.82 -1.86
C HIS A 442 -15.92 -21.36 -1.45
N LEU A 443 -15.85 -22.61 -0.98
CA LEU A 443 -14.59 -23.28 -0.66
C LEU A 443 -13.65 -23.37 -1.87
N ASP A 444 -14.16 -23.72 -3.03
CA ASP A 444 -13.38 -23.78 -4.28
C ASP A 444 -12.89 -22.38 -4.70
N ALA A 445 -13.74 -21.35 -4.57
CA ALA A 445 -13.36 -19.96 -4.86
C ALA A 445 -12.27 -19.45 -3.89
N VAL A 446 -12.37 -19.77 -2.60
CA VAL A 446 -11.33 -19.44 -1.60
C VAL A 446 -10.00 -20.10 -1.97
N ARG A 447 -10.02 -21.40 -2.31
CA ARG A 447 -8.80 -22.11 -2.76
C ARG A 447 -8.21 -21.52 -4.03
N GLN A 448 -9.03 -21.11 -4.98
CA GLN A 448 -8.57 -20.44 -6.20
C GLN A 448 -7.93 -19.08 -5.88
N LEU A 449 -8.53 -18.30 -4.97
CA LEU A 449 -7.94 -17.04 -4.51
C LEU A 449 -6.60 -17.25 -3.81
N GLU A 450 -6.47 -18.25 -2.95
CA GLU A 450 -5.21 -18.61 -2.30
C GLU A 450 -4.15 -19.04 -3.34
N ALA A 451 -4.53 -19.85 -4.33
CA ALA A 451 -3.63 -20.29 -5.39
C ALA A 451 -3.15 -19.12 -6.27
N LEU A 452 -4.04 -18.24 -6.69
CA LEU A 452 -3.71 -17.04 -7.47
C LEU A 452 -2.80 -16.09 -6.68
N LYS A 453 -3.03 -15.95 -5.37
CA LYS A 453 -2.16 -15.14 -4.51
C LYS A 453 -0.77 -15.74 -4.35
N ALA A 454 -0.67 -17.05 -4.17
CA ALA A 454 0.61 -17.75 -4.14
C ALA A 454 1.36 -17.62 -5.48
N GLU A 455 0.64 -17.68 -6.60
CA GLU A 455 1.22 -17.47 -7.93
C GLU A 455 1.70 -16.03 -8.11
N LEU A 456 0.89 -15.03 -7.74
CA LEU A 456 1.25 -13.61 -7.78
C LEU A 456 2.49 -13.31 -6.92
N ALA A 457 2.58 -13.89 -5.73
CA ALA A 457 3.77 -13.76 -4.87
C ALA A 457 5.03 -14.34 -5.55
N ARG A 458 4.91 -15.50 -6.20
CA ARG A 458 6.03 -16.12 -6.94
C ARG A 458 6.43 -15.32 -8.17
N THR A 459 5.49 -14.79 -8.93
CA THR A 459 5.80 -13.97 -10.12
C THR A 459 6.45 -12.66 -9.71
N ASN A 460 5.95 -12.00 -8.66
CA ASN A 460 6.57 -10.79 -8.11
C ASN A 460 7.98 -11.07 -7.57
N ALA A 461 8.20 -12.17 -6.86
CA ALA A 461 9.54 -12.55 -6.39
C ALA A 461 10.52 -12.75 -7.57
N LYS A 462 10.07 -13.37 -8.66
CA LYS A 462 10.88 -13.50 -9.89
C LYS A 462 11.16 -12.17 -10.57
N LEU A 463 10.18 -11.26 -10.59
CA LEU A 463 10.35 -9.91 -11.13
C LEU A 463 11.38 -9.12 -10.33
N VAL A 464 11.31 -9.20 -9.00
CA VAL A 464 12.29 -8.54 -8.13
C VAL A 464 13.67 -9.16 -8.32
N ASP A 465 13.84 -10.48 -8.33
CA ASP A 465 15.13 -11.12 -8.59
C ASP A 465 15.69 -10.72 -9.98
N ALA A 466 14.85 -10.66 -11.02
CA ALA A 466 15.28 -10.19 -12.34
C ALA A 466 15.71 -8.72 -12.33
N ARG A 467 14.98 -7.85 -11.62
CA ARG A 467 15.30 -6.42 -11.47
C ARG A 467 16.53 -6.21 -10.61
N GLN A 468 16.70 -6.98 -9.54
CA GLN A 468 17.88 -7.01 -8.69
C GLN A 468 19.12 -7.38 -9.52
N ARG A 469 19.04 -8.43 -10.35
CA ARG A 469 20.13 -8.78 -11.28
C ARG A 469 20.41 -7.67 -12.29
N ARG A 470 19.38 -7.00 -12.81
CA ARG A 470 19.52 -5.87 -13.74
C ARG A 470 20.13 -4.65 -13.05
N ARG A 471 19.70 -4.30 -11.84
CA ARG A 471 20.31 -3.25 -10.99
C ARG A 471 21.74 -3.57 -10.68
N SER A 472 21.99 -4.78 -10.18
CA SER A 472 23.34 -5.28 -9.94
C SER A 472 24.17 -5.27 -11.22
N ALA A 473 23.61 -5.46 -12.42
CA ALA A 473 24.37 -5.32 -13.68
C ALA A 473 24.57 -3.86 -14.12
N ALA A 474 23.62 -2.97 -13.82
CA ALA A 474 23.71 -1.54 -14.06
C ALA A 474 24.63 -0.83 -13.05
N SER A 475 24.77 -1.36 -11.83
CA SER A 475 25.75 -0.97 -10.81
C SER A 475 27.11 -1.63 -11.08
N ARG A 476 27.12 -2.93 -11.44
CA ARG A 476 28.32 -3.66 -11.90
C ARG A 476 28.62 -3.36 -13.36
N SER A 477 29.13 -2.17 -13.62
CA SER A 477 30.04 -1.99 -14.74
C SER A 477 31.37 -2.71 -14.47
N GLU A 478 31.39 -4.01 -14.08
CA GLU A 478 32.67 -4.67 -13.79
C GLU A 478 32.66 -6.19 -13.63
N SER A 479 32.86 -6.90 -14.74
CA SER A 479 33.69 -8.12 -14.71
C SER A 479 35.04 -7.72 -15.30
N ALA A 480 36.14 -8.03 -14.61
CA ALA A 480 37.47 -7.73 -15.12
C ALA A 480 37.61 -8.29 -16.54
N PRO A 481 37.96 -7.47 -17.54
CA PRO A 481 38.09 -7.94 -18.91
C PRO A 481 39.18 -9.02 -18.97
N ALA A 482 38.98 -10.01 -19.83
CA ALA A 482 40.02 -11.00 -20.11
C ALA A 482 41.31 -10.26 -20.52
N VAL A 483 42.46 -10.73 -20.04
CA VAL A 483 43.76 -10.22 -20.51
C VAL A 483 43.93 -10.66 -21.95
N LEU A 484 43.90 -9.70 -22.88
CA LEU A 484 43.98 -9.95 -24.32
C LEU A 484 45.37 -9.57 -24.88
N PHE A 485 46.08 -8.67 -24.21
CA PHE A 485 47.42 -8.23 -24.59
C PHE A 485 48.44 -8.56 -23.50
N THR A 486 49.67 -8.90 -23.92
CA THR A 486 50.80 -9.11 -23.01
C THR A 486 51.47 -7.80 -22.60
N ASP A 487 51.35 -6.74 -23.41
CA ASP A 487 51.77 -5.39 -23.04
C ASP A 487 50.69 -4.75 -22.14
N PRO A 488 51.03 -4.40 -20.88
CA PRO A 488 50.10 -3.72 -19.98
C PRO A 488 49.55 -2.40 -20.52
N MET A 489 50.31 -1.70 -21.36
CA MET A 489 49.88 -0.43 -21.95
C MET A 489 48.82 -0.66 -23.04
N GLU A 490 49.04 -1.62 -23.93
CA GLU A 490 48.02 -2.00 -24.94
C GLU A 490 46.74 -2.53 -24.30
N GLN A 491 46.87 -3.34 -23.23
CA GLN A 491 45.73 -3.81 -22.46
C GLN A 491 44.95 -2.64 -21.85
N PHE A 492 45.64 -1.70 -21.19
CA PHE A 492 44.99 -0.53 -20.60
C PHE A 492 44.29 0.35 -21.65
N ASP A 493 44.91 0.60 -22.80
CA ASP A 493 44.29 1.39 -23.87
C ASP A 493 43.02 0.75 -24.42
N LEU A 494 43.00 -0.58 -24.56
CA LEU A 494 41.78 -1.30 -24.95
C LEU A 494 40.69 -1.12 -23.88
N GLU A 495 41.03 -1.32 -22.61
CA GLU A 495 40.10 -1.20 -21.50
C GLU A 495 39.51 0.19 -21.39
N LEU A 496 40.36 1.23 -21.48
CA LEU A 496 39.93 2.62 -21.44
C LEU A 496 39.02 2.97 -22.63
N ARG A 497 39.34 2.49 -23.84
CA ARG A 497 38.48 2.67 -25.02
C ARG A 497 37.13 1.98 -24.87
N ASN A 498 37.11 0.76 -24.33
CA ASN A 498 35.86 0.03 -24.08
C ASN A 498 35.00 0.75 -23.04
N GLU A 499 35.62 1.27 -21.98
CA GLU A 499 34.91 2.00 -20.95
C GLU A 499 34.34 3.32 -21.47
N TRP A 500 35.13 4.08 -22.24
CA TRP A 500 34.63 5.25 -22.97
C TRP A 500 33.47 4.90 -23.91
N ALA A 501 33.57 3.80 -24.66
CA ALA A 501 32.54 3.39 -25.61
C ALA A 501 31.22 2.98 -24.94
N ARG A 502 31.25 2.55 -23.66
CA ARG A 502 30.07 2.29 -22.82
C ARG A 502 29.50 3.56 -22.20
N MET A 503 30.37 4.47 -21.77
CA MET A 503 29.98 5.70 -21.09
C MET A 503 29.46 6.79 -22.04
N VAL A 504 29.88 6.80 -23.31
CA VAL A 504 29.48 7.81 -24.30
C VAL A 504 28.46 7.22 -25.28
N PRO A 505 27.26 7.82 -25.41
CA PRO A 505 26.27 7.40 -26.39
C PRO A 505 26.84 7.43 -27.82
N ALA A 506 26.40 6.50 -28.67
CA ALA A 506 26.96 6.36 -30.02
C ALA A 506 26.89 7.66 -30.86
N VAL A 507 25.87 8.49 -30.61
CA VAL A 507 25.65 9.77 -31.28
C VAL A 507 26.63 10.86 -30.84
N ASP A 508 27.12 10.80 -29.60
CA ASP A 508 27.97 11.82 -28.99
C ASP A 508 29.47 11.49 -29.11
N LYS A 509 29.83 10.26 -29.50
CA LYS A 509 31.22 9.80 -29.63
C LYS A 509 32.11 10.68 -30.51
N ALA A 510 31.53 11.30 -31.54
CA ALA A 510 32.27 12.21 -32.41
C ALA A 510 32.53 13.59 -31.77
N ALA A 511 31.62 14.05 -30.90
CA ALA A 511 31.74 15.31 -30.19
C ALA A 511 32.58 15.17 -28.90
N GLU A 512 32.62 13.97 -28.31
CA GLU A 512 33.34 13.66 -27.06
C GLU A 512 34.40 12.56 -27.23
N PRO A 513 35.46 12.78 -28.03
CA PRO A 513 36.56 11.83 -28.13
C PRO A 513 37.40 11.82 -26.85
N LEU A 514 38.12 10.71 -26.60
CA LEU A 514 39.19 10.70 -25.61
C LEU A 514 40.29 11.69 -26.03
N GLY A 515 40.64 12.62 -25.13
CA GLY A 515 41.72 13.58 -25.33
C GLY A 515 43.12 12.95 -25.25
N VAL A 516 44.15 13.80 -25.38
CA VAL A 516 45.55 13.36 -25.31
C VAL A 516 45.96 13.14 -23.85
N TYR A 517 46.44 11.93 -23.55
CA TYR A 517 46.98 11.57 -22.24
C TYR A 517 48.29 10.79 -22.34
N MET A 518 49.04 10.79 -21.24
CA MET A 518 50.19 9.93 -21.01
C MET A 518 49.98 9.10 -19.75
N VAL A 519 50.60 7.92 -19.71
CA VAL A 519 50.59 7.04 -18.54
C VAL A 519 51.94 7.10 -17.85
N GLY A 520 51.96 7.60 -16.62
CA GLY A 520 53.14 7.65 -15.78
C GLY A 520 53.57 6.26 -15.30
N PRO A 521 54.84 6.10 -14.85
CA PRO A 521 55.43 4.80 -14.55
C PRO A 521 54.77 4.06 -13.37
N HIS A 522 54.09 4.78 -12.47
CA HIS A 522 53.45 4.21 -11.29
C HIS A 522 51.98 3.84 -11.52
N PHE A 523 51.37 4.35 -12.58
CA PHE A 523 49.92 4.33 -12.73
C PHE A 523 49.38 2.92 -12.90
N LEU A 524 49.91 2.17 -13.88
CA LEU A 524 49.44 0.80 -14.16
C LEU A 524 49.68 -0.13 -12.97
N ALA A 525 50.79 0.05 -12.24
CA ALA A 525 51.09 -0.71 -11.03
C ALA A 525 50.09 -0.41 -9.91
N SER A 526 49.73 0.87 -9.70
CA SER A 526 48.72 1.27 -8.72
C SER A 526 47.33 0.72 -9.08
N LEU A 527 46.96 0.75 -10.37
CA LEU A 527 45.67 0.27 -10.86
C LEU A 527 45.53 -1.25 -10.73
N ALA A 528 46.61 -2.00 -10.95
CA ALA A 528 46.61 -3.46 -10.84
C ALA A 528 46.49 -3.97 -9.40
N GLN A 529 46.82 -3.14 -8.40
CA GLN A 529 46.68 -3.48 -6.98
C GLN A 529 45.25 -3.29 -6.46
N LEU A 530 44.38 -2.60 -7.21
CA LEU A 530 43.01 -2.35 -6.80
C LEU A 530 42.16 -3.61 -6.94
N PRO A 531 41.29 -3.92 -5.95
CA PRO A 531 40.19 -4.85 -6.14
C PRO A 531 39.36 -4.46 -7.37
N ALA A 532 38.79 -5.46 -8.05
CA ALA A 532 37.94 -5.25 -9.22
C ALA A 532 37.00 -4.04 -9.07
N PRO A 533 36.07 -3.94 -8.11
CA PRO A 533 35.13 -2.81 -8.05
C PRO A 533 35.78 -1.42 -7.93
N GLN A 534 36.98 -1.32 -7.35
CA GLN A 534 37.72 -0.05 -7.26
C GLN A 534 38.41 0.30 -8.58
N ARG A 535 38.77 -0.71 -9.39
CA ARG A 535 39.45 -0.56 -10.66
C ARG A 535 38.57 0.10 -11.74
N ALA A 536 37.28 -0.23 -11.92
CA ALA A 536 36.47 0.54 -12.89
C ALA A 536 35.94 1.83 -12.30
N LYS A 537 35.85 2.00 -10.98
CA LYS A 537 35.69 3.37 -10.45
C LYS A 537 36.87 4.23 -10.89
N ALA A 538 38.09 3.71 -10.79
CA ALA A 538 39.28 4.39 -11.29
C ALA A 538 39.23 4.58 -12.82
N MET A 539 38.84 3.55 -13.60
CA MET A 539 38.74 3.64 -15.06
C MET A 539 37.71 4.70 -15.51
N ARG A 540 36.53 4.75 -14.88
CA ARG A 540 35.51 5.77 -15.11
C ARG A 540 36.03 7.16 -14.79
N ALA A 541 36.77 7.32 -13.69
CA ALA A 541 37.42 8.60 -13.35
C ALA A 541 38.47 9.03 -14.38
N VAL A 542 39.21 8.08 -14.97
CA VAL A 542 40.15 8.37 -16.06
C VAL A 542 39.41 8.81 -17.32
N VAL A 543 38.32 8.14 -17.72
CA VAL A 543 37.50 8.57 -18.86
C VAL A 543 36.97 9.98 -18.64
N ASP A 544 36.42 10.28 -17.46
CA ASP A 544 35.91 11.61 -17.11
C ASP A 544 36.99 12.70 -17.21
N LEU A 545 38.23 12.37 -16.82
CA LEU A 545 39.37 13.29 -16.91
C LEU A 545 39.82 13.49 -18.36
N VAL A 546 40.04 12.39 -19.09
CA VAL A 546 40.67 12.39 -20.41
C VAL A 546 39.70 12.90 -21.50
N ALA A 547 38.40 12.64 -21.36
CA ALA A 547 37.39 13.19 -22.27
C ALA A 547 37.16 14.71 -22.06
N ASP A 548 37.69 15.30 -20.97
CA ASP A 548 37.61 16.73 -20.61
C ASP A 548 36.21 17.35 -20.82
N ARG A 549 35.18 16.64 -20.37
CA ARG A 549 33.77 17.01 -20.56
C ARG A 549 33.44 18.38 -19.95
N SER A 550 32.65 19.17 -20.67
CA SER A 550 32.10 20.44 -20.21
C SER A 550 30.59 20.32 -19.95
N GLY A 551 30.11 20.82 -18.81
CA GLY A 551 28.66 20.90 -18.50
C GLY A 551 28.18 20.08 -17.28
N PRO A 552 26.86 19.86 -17.16
CA PRO A 552 26.22 19.17 -16.02
C PRO A 552 26.66 17.71 -15.82
N LEU A 553 27.25 17.10 -16.86
CA LEU A 553 27.72 15.71 -16.90
C LEU A 553 29.10 15.50 -16.25
N ARG A 554 29.74 16.58 -15.79
CA ARG A 554 31.04 16.49 -15.10
C ARG A 554 30.85 16.07 -13.65
N ASN A 555 30.87 14.76 -13.41
CA ASN A 555 30.47 14.18 -12.13
C ASN A 555 31.55 14.27 -11.04
N ARG A 556 32.80 14.65 -11.38
CA ARG A 556 33.95 14.65 -10.46
C ARG A 556 34.59 16.03 -10.37
N LYS A 557 34.77 16.53 -9.14
CA LYS A 557 35.40 17.82 -8.87
C LYS A 557 36.93 17.64 -8.75
N PRO A 558 37.74 18.19 -9.67
CA PRO A 558 39.19 18.14 -9.55
C PRO A 558 39.68 19.16 -8.52
N HIS A 559 40.72 18.78 -7.77
CA HIS A 559 41.38 19.65 -6.80
C HIS A 559 42.87 19.68 -7.04
N VAL A 560 43.51 20.83 -6.82
CA VAL A 560 44.98 20.92 -6.86
C VAL A 560 45.56 20.12 -5.68
N LEU A 561 46.57 19.28 -5.95
CA LEU A 561 47.34 18.63 -4.91
C LEU A 561 48.37 19.64 -4.37
N ARG A 562 48.32 19.90 -3.07
CA ARG A 562 49.18 20.88 -2.39
C ARG A 562 50.30 20.18 -1.63
N GLU A 563 51.39 20.89 -1.36
CA GLU A 563 52.54 20.33 -0.64
C GLU A 563 52.23 19.91 0.81
N ASN A 564 51.24 20.53 1.43
CA ASN A 564 50.70 20.23 2.76
C ASN A 564 49.20 20.57 2.85
N GLU A 565 48.55 20.18 3.95
CA GLU A 565 47.09 20.33 4.18
C GLU A 565 46.61 21.78 4.34
N GLY A 566 47.52 22.75 4.36
CA GLY A 566 47.17 24.16 4.48
C GLY A 566 46.37 24.66 3.27
N ALA A 567 45.27 25.38 3.53
CA ALA A 567 44.42 25.97 2.48
C ALA A 567 45.19 26.90 1.52
N HIS A 568 46.30 27.48 1.98
CA HIS A 568 47.17 28.40 1.23
C HIS A 568 48.49 27.76 0.76
N ALA A 569 48.64 26.45 0.92
CA ALA A 569 49.82 25.75 0.49
C ALA A 569 49.98 25.81 -1.04
N PRO A 570 51.22 25.98 -1.55
CA PRO A 570 51.46 26.01 -2.98
C PRO A 570 51.04 24.68 -3.63
N ALA A 571 50.64 24.77 -4.89
CA ALA A 571 50.42 23.59 -5.72
C ALA A 571 51.71 22.80 -5.81
N ARG A 572 51.63 21.47 -5.77
CA ARG A 572 52.79 20.65 -6.09
C ARG A 572 53.08 20.77 -7.59
N MET A 573 54.27 21.25 -7.92
CA MET A 573 54.71 21.49 -9.29
C MET A 573 55.85 20.54 -9.67
N ARG A 574 55.88 20.12 -10.93
CA ARG A 574 57.01 19.43 -11.57
C ARG A 574 57.42 20.26 -12.79
N GLY A 575 58.38 21.15 -12.59
CA GLY A 575 58.65 22.23 -13.54
C GLY A 575 57.41 23.14 -13.65
N ASP A 576 56.88 23.27 -14.86
CA ASP A 576 55.67 24.05 -15.14
C ASP A 576 54.36 23.24 -15.02
N ASP A 577 54.44 21.93 -14.76
CA ASP A 577 53.26 21.07 -14.67
C ASP A 577 52.73 21.04 -13.23
N ALA A 578 51.41 21.14 -13.08
CA ALA A 578 50.75 21.14 -11.78
C ALA A 578 50.17 19.76 -11.47
N CYS A 579 50.33 19.29 -10.23
CA CYS A 579 49.70 18.06 -9.76
C CYS A 579 48.28 18.32 -9.28
N TRP A 580 47.35 17.47 -9.71
CA TRP A 580 45.94 17.51 -9.37
C TRP A 580 45.49 16.15 -8.85
N ARG A 581 44.41 16.17 -8.08
CA ARG A 581 43.72 15.00 -7.56
C ARG A 581 42.26 15.03 -7.99
N LEU A 582 41.76 13.90 -8.48
CA LEU A 582 40.36 13.68 -8.83
C LEU A 582 39.78 12.60 -7.92
N TYR A 583 38.55 12.78 -7.45
CA TYR A 583 37.89 11.75 -6.64
C TYR A 583 37.62 10.51 -7.47
N VAL A 584 38.09 9.35 -7.01
CA VAL A 584 37.65 8.03 -7.50
C VAL A 584 36.47 7.56 -6.66
N GLU A 585 36.60 7.69 -5.33
CA GLU A 585 35.53 7.44 -4.36
C GLU A 585 35.30 8.67 -3.46
N GLN A 586 34.11 8.77 -2.86
CA GLN A 586 33.75 9.83 -1.92
C GLN A 586 33.00 9.24 -0.72
N GLY A 587 33.23 9.79 0.47
CA GLY A 587 32.49 9.41 1.68
C GLY A 587 32.87 8.06 2.29
N THR A 588 34.00 7.45 1.91
CA THR A 588 34.53 6.21 2.49
C THR A 588 35.84 6.46 3.26
N ALA A 589 36.09 5.70 4.32
CA ALA A 589 37.39 5.68 4.97
C ALA A 589 38.44 5.20 3.97
N ALA A 590 39.56 5.94 3.85
CA ALA A 590 40.59 5.72 2.83
C ALA A 590 40.09 5.86 1.36
N ALA A 591 39.09 6.72 1.11
CA ALA A 591 38.57 6.98 -0.24
C ALA A 591 39.66 7.19 -1.27
N LEU A 592 39.56 6.51 -2.42
CA LEU A 592 40.57 6.58 -3.46
C LEU A 592 40.49 7.90 -4.24
N ARG A 593 41.67 8.39 -4.64
CA ARG A 593 41.87 9.56 -5.50
C ARG A 593 42.85 9.23 -6.62
N LEU A 594 42.57 9.74 -7.81
CA LEU A 594 43.46 9.69 -8.95
C LEU A 594 44.36 10.92 -8.92
N HIS A 595 45.68 10.72 -8.79
CA HIS A 595 46.68 11.75 -8.98
C HIS A 595 47.07 11.84 -10.45
N TYR A 596 47.12 13.06 -10.98
CA TYR A 596 47.51 13.33 -12.35
C TYR A 596 48.23 14.67 -12.48
N TRP A 597 49.07 14.80 -13.50
CA TRP A 597 49.71 16.05 -13.85
C TRP A 597 48.97 16.73 -14.99
N LYS A 598 48.64 18.01 -14.81
CA LYS A 598 48.15 18.86 -15.89
C LYS A 598 49.36 19.49 -16.58
N LEU A 599 49.57 19.10 -17.83
CA LEU A 599 50.78 19.46 -18.57
C LEU A 599 50.63 20.85 -19.21
N LYS A 600 51.69 21.65 -19.15
CA LYS A 600 51.70 22.97 -19.83
C LYS A 600 51.58 22.85 -21.36
N SER A 601 52.11 21.76 -21.93
CA SER A 601 52.01 21.44 -23.35
C SER A 601 50.59 21.08 -23.82
N GLY A 602 49.64 20.94 -22.88
CA GLY A 602 48.31 20.39 -23.13
C GLY A 602 48.24 18.90 -22.83
N GLY A 603 47.05 18.43 -22.46
CA GLY A 603 46.79 17.05 -22.05
C GLY A 603 47.10 16.77 -20.57
N PHE A 604 47.04 15.48 -20.22
CA PHE A 604 47.18 14.99 -18.85
C PHE A 604 48.18 13.84 -18.78
N GLU A 605 48.91 13.73 -17.66
CA GLU A 605 49.67 12.52 -17.33
C GLU A 605 49.04 11.84 -16.11
N LEU A 606 48.56 10.61 -16.30
CA LEU A 606 48.02 9.77 -15.23
C LEU A 606 49.17 9.28 -14.36
N HIS A 607 49.14 9.54 -13.05
CA HIS A 607 50.27 9.25 -12.17
C HIS A 607 50.06 8.00 -11.32
N GLU A 608 49.02 7.97 -10.49
CA GLU A 608 48.70 6.85 -9.61
C GLU A 608 47.27 6.96 -9.03
N VAL A 609 46.73 5.85 -8.52
CA VAL A 609 45.48 5.82 -7.74
C VAL A 609 45.82 5.46 -6.31
N VAL A 610 45.51 6.36 -5.37
CA VAL A 610 45.94 6.25 -3.97
C VAL A 610 44.84 6.68 -2.99
N PRO A 611 44.89 6.24 -1.72
CA PRO A 611 44.00 6.73 -0.68
C PRO A 611 44.10 8.25 -0.48
N HIS A 612 43.03 8.85 0.02
CA HIS A 612 42.91 10.30 0.14
C HIS A 612 43.98 11.00 1.00
N ASP A 613 44.63 10.27 1.91
CA ASP A 613 45.68 10.73 2.83
C ASP A 613 47.08 10.74 2.19
N ALA A 614 47.22 10.12 1.01
CA ALA A 614 48.45 10.17 0.25
C ALA A 614 48.65 11.60 -0.27
N VAL A 615 49.55 12.34 0.37
CA VAL A 615 49.89 13.72 0.02
C VAL A 615 51.15 13.82 -0.84
N LYS A 616 51.72 12.69 -1.31
CA LYS A 616 52.90 12.64 -2.17
C LYS A 616 52.64 11.78 -3.41
N PRO A 617 52.80 12.33 -4.63
CA PRO A 617 52.97 11.53 -5.84
C PRO A 617 54.34 10.85 -5.82
#